data_AF-A0A967M0Y7-F1
#
_entry.id   AF-A0A967M0Y7-F1
#
_cell.length_a   1.000
_cell.length_b   1.000
_cell.length_c   1.000
_cell.angle_alpha   90.00
_cell.angle_beta   90.00
_cell.angle_gamma   90.00
#
_symmetry.space_group_name_H-M   'P 1'
#
loop_
_entity.id
_entity.type
_entity.pdbx_description
1 polymer ?
#
loop_
_entity_poly.entity_id
_entity_poly.type
_entity_poly.pdbx_seq_one_letter_code
_entity_poly.pdbx_strand_id
1 'polypeptide(L)'
;PLVANDPHLGLDKPSIFHESNLVHQMGEDSYSVSGVQFPGFPGIIQGCNNWICWGSTVHPMDVTDIFQDEALLLPLPGGGLPTHTVHNGVAEPVKTIFQRYFVNNIGDGEADNVTQANLSL
;
A
#
# COMPACT_ATOMS: atom_id res chain seq x y z
N PRO A 1 8.50 -21.10 -26.47
CA PRO A 1 8.52 -21.57 -25.06
C PRO A 1 7.13 -21.32 -24.45
N LEU A 2 6.72 -22.11 -23.45
CA LEU A 2 5.45 -21.93 -22.73
C LEU A 2 5.75 -21.37 -21.33
N VAL A 3 4.99 -20.34 -20.92
CA VAL A 3 5.03 -19.77 -19.57
C VAL A 3 3.61 -19.86 -19.00
N ALA A 4 3.47 -20.46 -17.83
CA ALA A 4 2.20 -20.57 -17.11
C ALA A 4 2.33 -19.83 -15.77
N ASN A 5 1.37 -18.96 -15.45
CA ASN A 5 1.32 -18.22 -14.20
C ASN A 5 -0.12 -18.19 -13.69
N ASP A 6 -0.31 -18.62 -12.44
CA ASP A 6 -1.60 -18.76 -11.76
C ASP A 6 -1.50 -18.08 -10.39
N PRO A 7 -1.55 -16.73 -10.34
CA PRO A 7 -1.42 -16.00 -9.08
C PRO A 7 -2.67 -16.19 -8.21
N HIS A 8 -2.47 -16.49 -6.92
CA HIS A 8 -3.57 -16.64 -5.97
C HIS A 8 -3.66 -15.45 -5.02
N LEU A 9 -4.82 -14.81 -4.98
CA LEU A 9 -5.21 -13.82 -3.97
C LEU A 9 -6.68 -14.08 -3.58
N GLY A 10 -7.11 -13.50 -2.46
CA GLY A 10 -8.52 -13.52 -2.08
C GLY A 10 -9.40 -12.88 -3.16
N LEU A 11 -10.59 -13.44 -3.37
CA LEU A 11 -11.56 -12.88 -4.30
C LEU A 11 -12.22 -11.65 -3.66
N ASP A 12 -12.18 -10.52 -4.36
CA ASP A 12 -12.77 -9.26 -3.91
C ASP A 12 -13.57 -8.57 -5.04
N LYS A 13 -14.31 -7.50 -4.70
CA LYS A 13 -15.11 -6.69 -5.62
C LYS A 13 -14.73 -5.21 -5.48
N PRO A 14 -14.06 -4.61 -6.48
CA PRO A 14 -13.62 -5.19 -7.75
C PRO A 14 -12.48 -6.21 -7.59
N SER A 15 -12.21 -6.97 -8.65
CA SER A 15 -11.08 -7.93 -8.69
C SER A 15 -9.75 -7.22 -8.41
N ILE A 16 -8.81 -7.90 -7.76
CA ILE A 16 -7.45 -7.35 -7.59
C ILE A 16 -6.70 -7.36 -8.93
N PHE A 17 -6.80 -8.44 -9.69
CA PHE A 17 -6.20 -8.53 -11.03
C PHE A 17 -7.20 -8.06 -12.09
N HIS A 18 -6.78 -7.07 -12.88
CA HIS A 18 -7.55 -6.55 -14.01
C HIS A 18 -6.82 -6.84 -15.31
N GLU A 19 -7.45 -7.61 -16.20
CA GLU A 19 -6.94 -7.84 -17.55
C GLU A 19 -6.90 -6.53 -18.34
N SER A 20 -5.79 -6.29 -19.03
CA SER A 20 -5.53 -5.08 -19.80
C SER A 20 -4.53 -5.34 -20.92
N ASN A 21 -4.64 -4.56 -21.98
CA ASN A 21 -3.63 -4.48 -23.03
C ASN A 21 -3.19 -3.02 -23.18
N LEU A 22 -1.90 -2.79 -23.06
CA LEU A 22 -1.28 -1.48 -23.26
C LEU A 22 -0.61 -1.46 -24.62
N VAL A 23 -1.11 -0.60 -25.51
CA VAL A 23 -0.51 -0.34 -26.82
C VAL A 23 0.15 1.02 -26.81
N HIS A 24 1.45 1.05 -27.10
CA HIS A 24 2.17 2.28 -27.39
C HIS A 24 2.49 2.34 -28.88
N GLN A 25 1.89 3.30 -29.58
CA GLN A 25 2.05 3.45 -31.03
C GLN A 25 3.25 4.37 -31.31
N MET A 26 4.28 3.83 -31.97
CA MET A 26 5.49 4.57 -32.36
C MET A 26 5.82 4.38 -33.86
N GLY A 27 4.81 4.03 -34.68
CA GLY A 27 5.05 3.63 -36.07
C GLY A 27 5.63 2.22 -36.14
N GLU A 28 6.80 2.07 -36.79
CA GLU A 28 7.48 0.78 -36.94
C GLU A 28 7.90 0.16 -35.60
N ASP A 29 8.16 0.98 -34.58
CA ASP A 29 8.55 0.56 -33.23
C ASP A 29 7.37 0.44 -32.25
N SER A 30 6.16 0.12 -32.74
CA SER A 30 4.99 0.03 -31.84
C SER A 30 5.11 -1.16 -30.87
N TYR A 31 4.76 -0.94 -29.60
CA TYR A 31 4.82 -1.94 -28.54
C TYR A 31 3.42 -2.32 -28.07
N SER A 32 3.21 -3.59 -27.77
CA SER A 32 1.99 -4.10 -27.15
C SER A 32 2.35 -5.04 -26.02
N VAL A 33 1.69 -4.86 -24.87
CA VAL A 33 1.83 -5.71 -23.70
C VAL A 33 0.45 -6.08 -23.19
N SER A 34 0.18 -7.38 -23.08
CA SER A 34 -1.08 -7.93 -22.57
C SER A 34 -0.87 -8.66 -21.26
N GLY A 35 -1.81 -8.54 -20.33
CA GLY A 35 -1.85 -9.33 -19.11
C GLY A 35 -2.66 -8.61 -18.04
N VAL A 36 -2.28 -8.81 -16.77
CA VAL A 36 -3.00 -8.23 -15.64
C VAL A 36 -2.27 -7.02 -15.02
N GLN A 37 -3.04 -6.04 -14.59
CA GLN A 37 -2.61 -4.89 -13.79
C GLN A 37 -3.35 -4.84 -12.44
N PHE A 38 -2.80 -4.09 -11.49
CA PHE A 38 -3.55 -3.67 -10.30
C PHE A 38 -4.32 -2.38 -10.59
N PRO A 39 -5.52 -2.17 -10.01
CA PRO A 39 -6.24 -0.90 -10.09
C PRO A 39 -5.35 0.28 -9.73
N GLY A 40 -5.30 1.30 -10.59
CA GLY A 40 -4.50 2.51 -10.38
C GLY A 40 -3.01 2.38 -10.69
N PHE A 41 -2.50 1.19 -11.00
CA PHE A 41 -1.12 0.99 -11.45
C PHE A 41 -1.01 1.07 -12.97
N PRO A 42 -0.13 1.92 -13.53
CA PRO A 42 -0.04 2.13 -14.98
C PRO A 42 0.90 1.12 -15.65
N GLY A 43 0.63 -0.18 -15.52
CA GLY A 43 1.49 -1.21 -16.12
C GLY A 43 0.99 -2.65 -15.97
N ILE A 44 1.44 -3.51 -16.89
CA ILE A 44 1.17 -4.96 -16.85
C ILE A 44 2.16 -5.63 -15.90
N ILE A 45 1.68 -6.15 -14.77
CA ILE A 45 2.51 -6.73 -13.70
C ILE A 45 2.85 -8.19 -14.00
N GLN A 46 1.93 -8.93 -14.64
CA GLN A 46 2.14 -10.28 -15.12
C GLN A 46 1.52 -10.37 -16.52
N GLY A 47 2.26 -10.91 -17.49
CA GLY A 47 1.81 -10.87 -18.88
C GLY A 47 2.90 -11.19 -19.88
N CYS A 48 2.68 -10.75 -21.12
CA CYS A 48 3.57 -10.99 -22.25
C CYS A 48 3.62 -9.80 -23.21
N ASN A 49 4.74 -9.68 -23.89
CA ASN A 49 4.88 -8.90 -25.12
C ASN A 49 5.38 -9.82 -26.27
N ASN A 50 5.77 -9.23 -27.40
CA ASN A 50 6.20 -9.99 -28.57
C ASN A 50 7.50 -10.80 -28.37
N TRP A 51 8.25 -10.54 -27.29
CA TRP A 51 9.58 -11.11 -27.08
C TRP A 51 9.69 -11.93 -25.80
N ILE A 52 8.98 -11.55 -24.73
CA ILE A 52 9.07 -12.17 -23.41
C ILE A 52 7.70 -12.29 -22.74
N CYS A 53 7.58 -13.30 -21.88
CA CYS A 53 6.48 -13.48 -20.95
C CYS A 53 7.04 -13.55 -19.53
N TRP A 54 6.30 -13.01 -18.57
CA TRP A 54 6.68 -13.03 -17.16
C TRP A 54 5.46 -13.22 -16.26
N GLY A 55 5.74 -13.74 -15.08
CA GLY A 55 4.78 -13.89 -14.01
C GLY A 55 5.49 -13.69 -12.68
N SER A 56 4.71 -13.55 -11.61
CA SER A 56 5.26 -13.45 -10.25
C SER A 56 4.51 -14.35 -9.29
N THR A 57 5.16 -14.64 -8.17
CA THR A 57 4.58 -15.34 -7.03
C THR A 57 5.06 -14.67 -5.75
N VAL A 58 4.38 -14.93 -4.64
CA VAL A 58 4.81 -14.46 -3.33
C VAL A 58 5.92 -15.36 -2.82
N HIS A 59 7.04 -14.74 -2.46
CA HIS A 59 8.13 -15.42 -1.78
C HIS A 59 8.10 -15.02 -0.29
N PRO A 60 7.99 -15.96 0.67
CA PRO A 60 7.96 -15.68 2.10
C PRO A 60 9.37 -15.39 2.62
N MET A 61 10.03 -14.42 2.00
CA MET A 61 11.36 -13.94 2.37
C MET A 61 11.24 -13.02 3.58
N ASP A 62 12.25 -13.07 4.45
CA ASP A 62 12.40 -12.07 5.48
C ASP A 62 12.85 -10.75 4.84
N VAL A 63 11.94 -9.76 4.83
CA VAL A 63 12.15 -8.43 4.24
C VAL A 63 11.85 -7.31 5.25
N THR A 64 11.59 -7.66 6.52
CA THR A 64 11.19 -6.69 7.54
C THR A 64 11.57 -7.19 8.93
N ASP A 65 12.44 -6.43 9.60
CA ASP A 65 12.80 -6.64 11.00
C ASP A 65 11.92 -5.81 11.95
N ILE A 66 11.77 -6.29 13.18
CA ILE A 66 11.15 -5.56 14.28
C ILE A 66 12.22 -5.17 15.29
N PHE A 67 12.25 -3.91 15.68
CA PHE A 67 13.13 -3.38 16.73
C PHE A 67 12.34 -3.13 18.00
N GLN A 68 12.96 -3.39 19.15
CA GLN A 68 12.39 -3.13 20.47
C GLN A 68 13.31 -2.18 21.23
N ASP A 69 12.97 -0.89 21.23
CA ASP A 69 13.68 0.15 21.96
C ASP A 69 12.87 0.65 23.16
N GLU A 70 13.56 1.17 24.18
CA GLU A 70 12.90 1.87 25.29
C GLU A 70 12.40 3.25 24.83
N ALA A 71 11.21 3.65 25.27
CA ALA A 71 10.63 4.96 24.95
C ALA A 71 10.70 5.93 26.14
N LEU A 72 11.17 7.15 25.89
CA LEU A 72 11.08 8.26 26.83
C LEU A 72 9.76 9.00 26.63
N LEU A 73 8.98 9.14 27.71
CA LEU A 73 7.65 9.73 27.68
C LEU A 73 7.66 11.13 28.30
N LEU A 74 7.00 12.09 27.63
CA LEU A 74 6.59 13.34 28.26
C LEU A 74 5.41 13.03 29.19
N PRO A 75 5.48 13.31 30.50
CA PRO A 75 4.38 13.02 31.41
C PRO A 75 3.13 13.82 31.07
N LEU A 76 2.01 13.13 30.83
CA LEU A 76 0.69 13.71 30.65
C LEU A 76 -0.34 12.89 31.43
N PRO A 77 -1.47 13.50 31.85
CA PRO A 77 -2.59 12.74 32.39
C PRO A 77 -2.99 11.61 31.42
N GLY A 78 -2.96 10.36 31.89
CA GLY A 78 -3.39 9.20 31.10
C GLY A 78 -2.30 8.37 30.42
N GLY A 79 -1.01 8.68 30.55
CA GLY A 79 0.06 7.74 30.11
C GLY A 79 1.28 8.34 29.43
N GLY A 80 1.31 9.65 29.19
CA GLY A 80 2.44 10.36 28.60
C GLY A 80 2.62 10.15 27.08
N LEU A 81 3.32 11.08 26.42
CA LEU A 81 3.58 11.01 24.98
C LEU A 81 5.00 10.53 24.70
N PRO A 82 5.22 9.54 23.82
CA PRO A 82 6.55 9.20 23.34
C PRO A 82 7.24 10.39 22.71
N THR A 83 8.44 10.69 23.18
CA THR A 83 9.28 11.79 22.67
C THR A 83 10.57 11.30 22.06
N HIS A 84 11.12 10.20 22.58
CA HIS A 84 12.38 9.62 22.10
C HIS A 84 12.33 8.09 22.21
N THR A 85 13.07 7.40 21.35
CA THR A 85 13.55 6.03 21.58
C THR A 85 14.96 6.09 22.17
N VAL A 86 15.37 5.04 22.90
CA VAL A 86 16.75 4.91 23.41
C VAL A 86 17.43 3.76 22.67
N HIS A 87 18.41 4.11 21.84
CA HIS A 87 19.21 3.16 21.07
C HIS A 87 20.67 3.20 21.57
N ASN A 88 21.18 2.08 22.08
CA ASN A 88 22.54 1.98 22.66
C ASN A 88 22.85 3.06 23.71
N GLY A 89 21.87 3.41 24.54
CA GLY A 89 22.00 4.46 25.57
C GLY A 89 21.93 5.90 25.04
N VAL A 90 21.73 6.08 23.74
CA VAL A 90 21.54 7.39 23.11
C VAL A 90 20.05 7.62 22.86
N ALA A 91 19.51 8.74 23.34
CA ALA A 91 18.13 9.12 23.07
C ALA A 91 18.00 9.76 21.67
N GLU A 92 17.08 9.24 20.87
CA GLU A 92 16.78 9.69 19.51
C GLU A 92 15.33 10.18 19.42
N PRO A 93 15.07 11.40 18.93
CA PRO A 93 13.73 11.96 18.94
C PRO A 93 12.79 11.23 17.97
N VAL A 94 11.58 10.91 18.42
CA VAL A 94 10.54 10.37 17.54
C VAL A 94 9.90 11.48 16.72
N LYS A 95 9.58 11.19 15.45
CA LYS A 95 8.87 12.12 14.59
C LYS A 95 7.36 11.96 14.76
N THR A 96 6.75 12.90 15.46
CA THR A 96 5.29 12.96 15.56
C THR A 96 4.68 13.50 14.27
N ILE A 97 3.75 12.74 13.67
CA ILE A 97 2.97 13.17 12.50
C ILE A 97 1.51 13.24 12.92
N PHE A 98 0.99 14.47 13.05
CA PHE A 98 -0.41 14.68 13.38
C PHE A 98 -1.32 14.38 12.19
N GLN A 99 -2.34 13.58 12.42
CA GLN A 99 -3.34 13.23 11.41
C GLN A 99 -4.72 13.68 11.88
N ARG A 100 -5.57 14.09 10.93
CA ARG A 100 -6.98 14.37 11.17
C ARG A 100 -7.80 13.47 10.26
N TYR A 101 -8.84 12.89 10.82
CA TYR A 101 -9.75 12.02 10.11
C TYR A 101 -11.11 12.69 10.03
N PHE A 102 -11.76 12.56 8.89
CA PHE A 102 -13.09 13.06 8.64
C PHE A 102 -14.00 11.87 8.38
N VAL A 103 -15.17 11.85 9.01
CA VAL A 103 -16.13 10.74 8.93
C VAL A 103 -17.49 11.28 8.50
N ASN A 104 -18.25 10.47 7.75
CA ASN A 104 -19.60 10.85 7.36
C ASN A 104 -20.51 10.92 8.60
N ASN A 105 -21.48 11.83 8.60
CA ASN A 105 -22.50 11.84 9.64
C ASN A 105 -23.51 10.71 9.37
N ILE A 106 -23.46 9.66 10.18
CA ILE A 106 -24.33 8.50 9.96
C ILE A 106 -25.75 8.83 10.43
N GLY A 107 -26.73 8.62 9.55
CA GLY A 107 -28.16 8.62 9.91
C GLY A 107 -28.91 9.94 9.70
N ASP A 108 -28.27 10.97 9.15
CA ASP A 108 -28.92 12.23 8.81
C ASP A 108 -29.47 12.28 7.37
N GLY A 109 -29.19 11.26 6.57
CA GLY A 109 -29.71 11.10 5.20
C GLY A 109 -28.93 11.87 4.13
N GLU A 110 -27.86 12.58 4.49
CA GLU A 110 -27.02 13.33 3.57
C GLU A 110 -25.70 12.58 3.35
N ALA A 111 -25.36 12.34 2.08
CA ALA A 111 -24.11 11.67 1.73
C ALA A 111 -22.93 12.66 1.75
N ASP A 112 -21.75 12.17 2.13
CA ASP A 112 -20.46 12.87 2.08
C ASP A 112 -20.38 14.18 2.88
N ASN A 113 -21.23 14.36 3.89
CA ASN A 113 -21.26 15.57 4.73
C ASN A 113 -20.33 15.45 5.94
N VAL A 114 -19.04 15.23 5.67
CA VAL A 114 -18.09 14.78 6.69
C VAL A 114 -17.84 15.78 7.82
N THR A 115 -17.69 15.27 9.04
CA THR A 115 -17.23 16.03 10.22
C THR A 115 -15.91 15.46 10.74
N GLN A 116 -15.11 16.28 11.42
CA GLN A 116 -13.84 15.82 11.97
C GLN A 116 -14.12 14.79 13.08
N ALA A 117 -13.58 13.58 12.92
CA ALA A 117 -13.67 12.54 13.92
C ALA A 117 -12.88 12.95 15.17
N ASN A 118 -13.52 12.84 16.33
CA ASN A 118 -12.86 13.05 17.61
C ASN A 118 -12.19 11.74 18.05
N LEU A 119 -11.06 11.44 17.43
CA LEU A 119 -10.19 10.34 17.84
C LEU A 119 -9.19 10.92 18.85
N SER A 120 -9.39 10.63 20.13
CA SER A 120 -8.40 10.91 21.16
C SER A 120 -7.20 9.99 20.97
N LEU A 121 -5.98 10.56 21.02
CA LEU A 121 -4.76 9.81 21.35
C LEU A 121 -4.78 9.44 22.84
#